data_AF-A0A9N6ZFR1-F1
#
_entry.id   AF-A0A9N6ZFR1-F1
#
_cell.length_a   1.000
_cell.length_b   1.000
_cell.length_c   1.000
_cell.angle_alpha   90.00
_cell.angle_beta   90.00
_cell.angle_gamma   90.00
#
_symmetry.space_group_name_H-M   'P 1'
#
loop_
_entity.id
_entity.type
_entity.pdbx_description
1 polymer ?
#
loop_
_entity_poly.entity_id
_entity_poly.type
_entity_poly.pdbx_seq_one_letter_code
_entity_poly.pdbx_strand_id
1 'polypeptide(L)'
;MLDEHVANNPEQLVSFARVMNQLLADAQERLVYRAHVYVQTDIVGYQPAPGDLAYPEKLEMMESIAETIQSQLSPKLSTDQPGGLTRSDSQTSMSSVASSQDTVRSRTGNSPADLHGMWYPPLRRALLCLSKLYRCVDRSTFQGLSQEILAGACTALSLAAANIQASKTPLDAQLFHIKHILILREQIAPFQVDFAVKEMSLDFSSVKNAAWGLIHKRGRLFSLSTNNALLEFLLEGAPQAREHLRDSRRLADRQLKTTCEAFIQHAGDLLAGPLRNFLLQAEAFTAANPEGSLKLQAFAKAEIIGEIVGETHKLLRTRLPSIQRSLQLYLANRETEFILFRPVKNLVVNAFVQLQQIVVKHYSEEESLLIACPSQEQISVLLSALLMRKSEK
;
A
#
# COMPACT_ATOMS: atom_id res chain seq x y z
N MET A 1 28.75 31.12 -2.50
CA MET A 1 28.43 32.55 -2.33
C MET A 1 29.08 33.16 -1.08
N LEU A 2 28.65 32.87 0.15
CA LEU A 2 29.29 33.46 1.35
C LEU A 2 30.77 33.04 1.48
N ASP A 3 31.06 31.76 1.29
CA ASP A 3 32.44 31.23 1.40
C ASP A 3 33.40 31.81 0.35
N GLU A 4 32.91 32.10 -0.85
CA GLU A 4 33.72 32.75 -1.91
C GLU A 4 34.05 34.20 -1.58
N HIS A 5 33.13 34.94 -0.96
CA HIS A 5 33.39 36.33 -0.56
C HIS A 5 34.34 36.41 0.65
N VAL A 6 34.22 35.44 1.56
CA VAL A 6 35.14 35.29 2.70
C VAL A 6 36.54 34.91 2.24
N ALA A 7 36.67 34.04 1.24
CA ALA A 7 37.95 33.68 0.63
C ALA A 7 38.64 34.90 -0.04
N ASN A 8 37.85 35.82 -0.61
CA ASN A 8 38.37 37.02 -1.27
C ASN A 8 38.77 38.15 -0.28
N ASN A 9 38.16 38.23 0.92
CA ASN A 9 38.50 39.23 1.94
C ASN A 9 38.51 38.63 3.37
N PRO A 10 39.56 37.86 3.72
CA PRO A 10 39.57 37.07 4.95
C PRO A 10 39.66 37.92 6.23
N GLU A 11 40.37 39.04 6.24
CA GLU A 11 40.59 39.78 7.50
C GLU A 11 39.32 40.46 8.06
N GLN A 12 38.39 40.86 7.19
CA GLN A 12 37.19 41.62 7.60
C GLN A 12 35.92 40.76 7.64
N LEU A 13 35.81 39.74 6.77
CA LEU A 13 34.57 38.95 6.63
C LEU A 13 34.56 37.65 7.43
N VAL A 14 35.68 37.20 7.98
CA VAL A 14 35.73 35.95 8.77
C VAL A 14 34.89 36.02 10.04
N SER A 15 34.92 37.15 10.77
CA SER A 15 34.09 37.34 11.97
C SER A 15 32.59 37.38 11.63
N PHE A 16 32.22 38.08 10.54
CA PHE A 16 30.85 38.13 10.04
C PHE A 16 30.36 36.75 9.60
N ALA A 17 31.16 36.01 8.84
CA ALA A 17 30.83 34.66 8.39
C ALA A 17 30.60 33.70 9.56
N ARG A 18 31.42 33.81 10.62
CA ARG A 18 31.24 33.01 11.84
C ARG A 18 29.88 33.27 12.50
N VAL A 19 29.48 34.53 12.64
CA VAL A 19 28.18 34.89 13.23
C VAL A 19 27.02 34.43 12.33
N MET A 20 27.14 34.62 11.01
CA MET A 20 26.12 34.18 10.06
C MET A 20 25.96 32.65 10.04
N ASN A 21 27.06 31.90 10.12
CA ASN A 21 27.01 30.44 10.22
C ASN A 21 26.40 29.95 11.53
N GLN A 22 26.67 30.64 12.66
CA GLN A 22 26.01 30.34 13.93
C GLN A 22 24.50 30.59 13.86
N LEU A 23 24.09 31.72 13.25
CA LEU A 23 22.67 32.05 13.08
C LEU A 23 21.97 31.08 12.11
N LEU A 24 22.67 30.65 11.05
CA LEU A 24 22.18 29.64 10.12
C LEU A 24 21.97 28.29 10.83
N ALA A 25 22.91 27.87 11.68
CA ALA A 25 22.79 26.63 12.45
C ALA A 25 21.59 26.68 13.42
N ASP A 26 21.41 27.77 14.16
CA ASP A 26 20.26 27.96 15.07
C ASP A 26 18.92 27.95 14.29
N ALA A 27 18.86 28.63 13.14
CA ALA A 27 17.68 28.62 12.28
C ALA A 27 17.38 27.22 11.71
N GLN A 28 18.40 26.46 11.32
CA GLN A 28 18.28 25.09 10.85
C GLN A 28 17.78 24.16 11.97
N GLU A 29 18.37 24.22 13.16
CA GLU A 29 17.94 23.41 14.31
C GLU A 29 16.48 23.69 14.67
N ARG A 30 16.10 24.97 14.70
CA ARG A 30 14.70 25.36 14.95
C ARG A 30 13.77 24.88 13.84
N LEU A 31 14.18 24.92 12.58
CA LEU A 31 13.40 24.40 11.46
C LEU A 31 13.19 22.88 11.58
N VAL A 32 14.25 22.14 11.88
CA VAL A 32 14.23 20.68 12.10
C VAL A 32 13.27 20.33 13.24
N TYR A 33 13.41 21.02 14.38
CA TYR A 33 12.53 20.83 15.53
C TYR A 33 11.06 21.12 15.19
N ARG A 34 10.78 22.22 14.48
CA ARG A 34 9.41 22.57 14.07
C ARG A 34 8.84 21.56 13.08
N ALA A 35 9.65 21.05 12.17
CA ALA A 35 9.24 19.98 11.25
C ALA A 35 8.90 18.69 12.02
N HIS A 36 9.75 18.29 12.98
CA HIS A 36 9.50 17.13 13.85
C HIS A 36 8.18 17.26 14.63
N VAL A 37 7.97 18.41 15.30
CA VAL A 37 6.72 18.68 16.03
C VAL A 37 5.51 18.60 15.09
N TYR A 38 5.60 19.21 13.90
CA TYR A 38 4.53 19.14 12.91
C TYR A 38 4.22 17.70 12.47
N VAL A 39 5.23 16.85 12.28
CA VAL A 39 5.01 15.43 11.95
C VAL A 39 4.25 14.73 13.07
N GLN A 40 4.68 14.93 14.32
CA GLN A 40 4.05 14.28 15.48
C GLN A 40 2.62 14.77 15.69
N THR A 41 2.34 16.07 15.57
CA THR A 41 1.01 16.63 15.85
C THR A 41 0.05 16.52 14.67
N ASP A 42 0.50 16.88 13.46
CA ASP A 42 -0.37 17.09 12.30
C ASP A 42 -0.42 15.91 11.32
N ILE A 43 0.49 14.94 11.44
CA ILE A 43 0.52 13.74 10.60
C ILE A 43 0.22 12.49 11.45
N VAL A 44 1.05 12.19 12.45
CA VAL A 44 0.91 10.99 13.30
C VAL A 44 -0.26 11.13 14.26
N GLY A 45 -0.33 12.26 14.97
CA GLY A 45 -1.39 12.59 15.93
C GLY A 45 -2.69 13.09 15.28
N TYR A 46 -2.80 13.02 13.96
CA TYR A 46 -3.99 13.50 13.27
C TYR A 46 -5.22 12.67 13.63
N GLN A 47 -6.26 13.36 14.11
CA GLN A 47 -7.56 12.76 14.38
C GLN A 47 -8.45 12.96 13.15
N PRO A 48 -8.80 11.88 12.44
CA PRO A 48 -9.61 11.99 11.23
C PRO A 48 -11.04 12.44 11.56
N ALA A 49 -11.55 13.42 10.81
CA ALA A 49 -12.97 13.77 10.88
C ALA A 49 -13.81 12.64 10.23
N PRO A 50 -15.10 12.51 10.58
CA PRO A 50 -15.95 11.48 9.98
C PRO A 50 -16.02 11.60 8.44
N GLY A 51 -15.93 12.82 7.89
CA GLY A 51 -15.89 13.06 6.45
C GLY A 51 -14.59 12.62 5.76
N ASP A 52 -13.47 12.54 6.49
CA ASP A 52 -12.18 12.07 5.94
C ASP A 52 -12.14 10.55 5.78
N LEU A 53 -12.96 9.84 6.55
CA LEU A 53 -13.10 8.37 6.51
C LEU A 53 -14.34 7.91 5.74
N ALA A 54 -15.07 8.82 5.09
CA ALA A 54 -16.29 8.53 4.33
C ALA A 54 -16.01 7.84 2.98
N TYR A 55 -15.19 6.78 2.97
CA TYR A 55 -14.92 5.90 1.83
C TYR A 55 -15.75 4.63 1.96
N PRO A 56 -16.53 4.16 0.98
CA PRO A 56 -16.49 4.55 -0.43
C PRO A 56 -17.43 5.69 -0.84
N GLU A 57 -18.37 6.16 0.00
CA GLU A 57 -19.41 7.14 -0.40
C GLU A 57 -18.85 8.39 -1.09
N LYS A 58 -17.71 8.90 -0.61
CA LYS A 58 -17.01 10.06 -1.20
C LYS A 58 -16.58 9.81 -2.65
N LEU A 59 -16.15 8.59 -2.98
CA LEU A 59 -15.76 8.22 -4.33
C LEU A 59 -16.98 8.03 -5.24
N GLU A 60 -18.05 7.41 -4.74
CA GLU A 60 -19.29 7.20 -5.49
C GLU A 60 -19.98 8.52 -5.85
N MET A 61 -20.03 9.46 -4.90
CA MET A 61 -20.55 10.80 -5.16
C MET A 61 -19.76 11.49 -6.28
N MET A 62 -18.44 11.35 -6.29
CA MET A 62 -17.60 11.96 -7.34
C MET A 62 -17.70 11.28 -8.69
N GLU A 63 -17.87 9.96 -8.74
CA GLU A 63 -18.19 9.24 -9.96
C GLU A 63 -19.51 9.78 -10.55
N SER A 64 -20.56 9.93 -9.74
CA SER A 64 -21.86 10.46 -10.19
C SER A 64 -21.80 11.92 -10.70
N ILE A 65 -20.97 12.75 -10.05
CA ILE A 65 -20.73 14.13 -10.50
C ILE A 65 -19.98 14.12 -11.83
N ALA A 66 -18.98 13.25 -11.99
CA ALA A 66 -18.23 13.10 -13.23
C ALA A 66 -19.12 12.69 -14.40
N GLU A 67 -19.99 11.68 -14.19
CA GLU A 67 -20.97 11.21 -15.17
C GLU A 67 -21.97 12.32 -15.56
N THR A 68 -22.41 13.13 -14.60
CA THR A 68 -23.30 14.27 -14.84
C THR A 68 -22.62 15.37 -15.66
N ILE A 69 -21.36 15.68 -15.37
CA ILE A 69 -20.59 16.67 -16.13
C ILE A 69 -20.30 16.16 -17.56
N GLN A 70 -19.94 14.89 -17.71
CA GLN A 70 -19.66 14.29 -19.03
C GLN A 70 -20.91 14.19 -19.89
N SER A 71 -22.07 13.90 -19.30
CA SER A 71 -23.36 13.91 -20.02
C SER A 71 -23.80 15.32 -20.44
N GLN A 72 -23.41 16.37 -19.70
CA GLN A 72 -23.65 17.77 -20.10
C GLN A 72 -22.67 18.28 -21.18
N LEU A 73 -21.48 17.70 -21.27
CA LEU A 73 -20.43 18.09 -22.24
C LEU A 73 -20.48 17.32 -23.57
N SER A 74 -21.34 16.31 -23.72
CA SER A 74 -21.55 15.66 -25.03
C SER A 74 -22.51 16.52 -25.88
N PRO A 75 -22.04 17.18 -26.96
CA PRO A 75 -22.94 17.92 -27.84
C PRO A 75 -23.76 16.88 -28.61
N LYS A 76 -25.08 16.88 -28.38
CA LYS A 76 -26.01 16.15 -29.25
C LYS A 76 -25.84 16.69 -30.67
N LEU A 77 -25.23 15.89 -31.55
CA LEU A 77 -25.38 16.03 -32.99
C LEU A 77 -26.85 15.77 -33.32
N SER A 78 -27.61 16.81 -33.63
CA SER A 78 -28.90 16.71 -34.33
C SER A 78 -29.09 17.95 -35.18
N THR A 79 -29.00 17.77 -36.49
CA THR A 79 -29.27 18.73 -37.56
C THR A 79 -30.77 19.05 -37.67
N ASP A 80 -31.06 20.30 -38.07
CA ASP A 80 -32.29 20.90 -38.63
C ASP A 80 -33.58 21.03 -37.79
N GLN A 81 -33.90 22.26 -37.35
CA GLN A 81 -34.81 23.16 -38.07
C GLN A 81 -34.75 24.63 -37.56
N PRO A 82 -35.14 25.64 -38.39
CA PRO A 82 -34.93 27.06 -38.11
C PRO A 82 -36.18 27.78 -37.58
N GLY A 83 -35.97 28.76 -36.69
CA GLY A 83 -36.92 29.85 -36.45
C GLY A 83 -37.37 30.00 -35.00
N GLY A 84 -37.02 31.13 -34.38
CA GLY A 84 -37.60 31.55 -33.11
C GLY A 84 -36.71 32.46 -32.28
N LEU A 85 -36.68 33.75 -32.64
CA LEU A 85 -36.16 34.81 -31.79
C LEU A 85 -36.98 34.88 -30.50
N THR A 86 -36.35 34.87 -29.33
CA THR A 86 -36.66 35.73 -28.17
C THR A 86 -35.59 35.58 -27.09
N ARG A 87 -35.45 36.65 -26.32
CA ARG A 87 -34.31 37.07 -25.49
C ARG A 87 -34.77 37.08 -24.02
N SER A 88 -33.81 36.98 -23.10
CA SER A 88 -33.90 37.24 -21.64
C SER A 88 -34.66 36.17 -20.81
N ASP A 89 -34.30 35.79 -19.59
CA ASP A 89 -33.41 36.43 -18.61
C ASP A 89 -32.87 35.42 -17.56
N SER A 90 -31.64 35.71 -17.11
CA SER A 90 -31.03 35.48 -15.79
C SER A 90 -31.58 34.42 -14.80
N GLN A 91 -30.76 33.40 -14.52
CA GLN A 91 -30.60 32.85 -13.16
C GLN A 91 -29.11 32.80 -12.79
N THR A 92 -28.83 33.43 -11.64
CA THR A 92 -27.55 33.61 -10.98
C THR A 92 -26.92 32.28 -10.56
N SER A 93 -25.82 31.90 -11.22
CA SER A 93 -24.92 30.85 -10.75
C SER A 93 -23.93 31.44 -9.74
N MET A 94 -23.98 30.95 -8.51
CA MET A 94 -22.97 31.15 -7.49
C MET A 94 -21.69 30.40 -7.87
N SER A 95 -20.80 31.06 -8.58
CA SER A 95 -19.43 30.61 -8.82
C SER A 95 -18.45 31.60 -8.19
N SER A 96 -17.98 31.31 -6.97
CA SER A 96 -16.79 31.97 -6.43
C SER A 96 -16.13 31.15 -5.33
N VAL A 97 -15.15 30.32 -5.70
CA VAL A 97 -13.85 30.16 -5.01
C VAL A 97 -12.92 29.36 -5.92
N ALA A 98 -12.40 30.01 -6.94
CA ALA A 98 -11.18 29.58 -7.63
C ALA A 98 -10.15 30.70 -7.46
N SER A 99 -9.63 30.83 -6.24
CA SER A 99 -8.45 31.65 -5.97
C SER A 99 -7.21 30.86 -6.36
N SER A 100 -6.68 31.22 -7.53
CA SER A 100 -5.28 31.25 -7.93
C SER A 100 -4.26 30.63 -6.96
N GLN A 101 -3.83 29.40 -7.25
CA GLN A 101 -2.49 28.90 -6.91
C GLN A 101 -2.14 27.75 -7.85
N ASP A 102 -0.94 27.83 -8.44
CA ASP A 102 -0.35 26.91 -9.42
C ASP A 102 -0.65 25.43 -9.17
N THR A 103 -1.62 24.88 -9.89
CA THR A 103 -1.73 23.43 -10.05
C THR A 103 -0.82 23.01 -11.20
N VAL A 104 0.33 22.44 -10.85
CA VAL A 104 1.07 21.52 -11.71
C VAL A 104 0.04 20.58 -12.33
N ARG A 105 -0.18 20.70 -13.64
CA ARG A 105 -1.06 19.79 -14.40
C ARG A 105 -0.54 18.37 -14.17
N SER A 106 -1.23 17.58 -13.35
CA SER A 106 -0.98 16.15 -13.21
C SER A 106 -1.13 15.54 -14.60
N ARG A 107 -0.06 14.93 -15.10
CA ARG A 107 -0.02 14.26 -16.41
C ARG A 107 -0.60 12.84 -16.37
N THR A 108 -1.37 12.49 -15.34
CA THR A 108 -1.94 11.15 -15.18
C THR A 108 -3.40 11.23 -14.70
N GLY A 109 -4.29 10.59 -15.47
CA GLY A 109 -5.60 10.10 -15.01
C GLY A 109 -6.80 11.03 -15.23
N ASN A 110 -7.70 10.64 -16.13
CA ASN A 110 -9.00 11.28 -16.38
C ASN A 110 -10.02 11.07 -15.23
N SER A 111 -9.58 10.91 -13.98
CA SER A 111 -10.49 10.76 -12.84
C SER A 111 -10.55 12.06 -12.02
N PRO A 112 -11.75 12.63 -11.78
CA PRO A 112 -11.88 13.76 -10.86
C PRO A 112 -11.45 13.40 -9.43
N ALA A 113 -11.21 12.11 -9.14
CA ALA A 113 -10.74 11.66 -7.84
C ALA A 113 -9.25 11.92 -7.56
N ASP A 114 -8.48 12.33 -8.56
CA ASP A 114 -7.07 12.68 -8.44
C ASP A 114 -6.83 14.17 -8.12
N LEU A 115 -7.90 14.94 -7.89
CA LEU A 115 -7.76 16.27 -7.30
C LEU A 115 -7.15 16.16 -5.90
N HIS A 116 -6.10 16.93 -5.62
CA HIS A 116 -5.44 17.02 -4.30
C HIS A 116 -6.40 17.28 -3.12
N GLY A 117 -7.63 17.75 -3.37
CA GLY A 117 -8.69 17.92 -2.37
C GLY A 117 -9.32 16.61 -1.89
N MET A 118 -9.15 15.50 -2.61
CA MET A 118 -9.66 14.19 -2.21
C MET A 118 -8.72 13.39 -1.33
N TRP A 119 -7.42 13.70 -1.36
CA TRP A 119 -6.41 12.92 -0.68
C TRP A 119 -6.61 12.98 0.82
N TYR A 120 -6.32 11.88 1.50
CA TYR A 120 -6.34 11.81 2.95
C TYR A 120 -5.45 12.94 3.55
N PRO A 121 -5.96 13.77 4.49
CA PRO A 121 -5.28 15.00 4.89
C PRO A 121 -3.84 14.81 5.41
N PRO A 122 -3.51 13.80 6.24
CA PRO A 122 -2.13 13.49 6.64
C PRO A 122 -1.17 13.25 5.48
N LEU A 123 -1.63 12.57 4.43
CA LEU A 123 -0.81 12.34 3.23
C LEU A 123 -0.49 13.66 2.53
N ARG A 124 -1.48 14.53 2.35
CA ARG A 124 -1.28 15.85 1.75
C ARG A 124 -0.33 16.72 2.58
N ARG A 125 -0.51 16.71 3.91
CA ARG A 125 0.34 17.43 4.88
C ARG A 125 1.80 16.94 4.81
N ALA A 126 2.00 15.63 4.73
CA ALA A 126 3.32 15.01 4.58
C ALA A 126 4.02 15.44 3.27
N LEU A 127 3.33 15.32 2.13
CA LEU A 127 3.88 15.68 0.82
C LEU A 127 4.20 17.18 0.71
N LEU A 128 3.33 18.04 1.25
CA LEU A 128 3.61 19.47 1.30
C LEU A 128 4.84 19.76 2.16
N CYS A 129 4.95 19.14 3.34
CA CYS A 129 6.11 19.29 4.22
C CYS A 129 7.41 18.89 3.51
N LEU A 130 7.43 17.73 2.85
CA LEU A 130 8.58 17.26 2.05
C LEU A 130 8.95 18.26 0.95
N SER A 131 7.97 18.76 0.19
CA SER A 131 8.22 19.70 -0.90
C SER A 131 8.86 21.02 -0.44
N LYS A 132 8.51 21.48 0.77
CA LYS A 132 9.05 22.70 1.36
C LYS A 132 10.43 22.46 1.94
N LEU A 133 10.63 21.38 2.67
CA LEU A 133 11.93 21.05 3.29
C LEU A 133 13.01 20.74 2.25
N TYR A 134 12.65 20.13 1.11
CA TYR A 134 13.60 19.74 0.07
C TYR A 134 14.45 20.89 -0.47
N ARG A 135 13.91 22.12 -0.50
CA ARG A 135 14.64 23.30 -0.98
C ARG A 135 15.33 24.11 0.12
N CYS A 136 15.00 23.84 1.38
CA CYS A 136 15.38 24.69 2.51
C CYS A 136 16.42 24.06 3.43
N VAL A 137 16.70 22.77 3.27
CA VAL A 137 17.52 21.99 4.18
C VAL A 137 18.60 21.25 3.39
N ASP A 138 19.75 21.04 4.01
CA ASP A 138 20.83 20.22 3.46
C ASP A 138 20.38 18.76 3.23
N ARG A 139 21.07 18.06 2.32
CA ARG A 139 20.70 16.70 1.93
C ARG A 139 20.65 15.72 3.10
N SER A 140 21.62 15.77 4.02
CA SER A 140 21.70 14.89 5.18
C SER A 140 20.53 15.08 6.14
N THR A 141 20.24 16.32 6.52
CA THR A 141 19.13 16.63 7.43
C THR A 141 17.78 16.35 6.76
N PHE A 142 17.64 16.64 5.46
CA PHE A 142 16.43 16.31 4.70
C PHE A 142 16.19 14.80 4.64
N GLN A 143 17.23 13.97 4.48
CA GLN A 143 17.10 12.51 4.51
C GLN A 143 16.50 12.03 5.83
N GLY A 144 17.02 12.49 6.98
CA GLY A 144 16.48 12.13 8.30
C GLY A 144 15.03 12.60 8.50
N LEU A 145 14.73 13.86 8.18
CA LEU A 145 13.36 14.40 8.30
C LEU A 145 12.37 13.68 7.37
N SER A 146 12.79 13.40 6.13
CA SER A 146 11.92 12.72 5.17
C SER A 146 11.58 11.30 5.61
N GLN A 147 12.50 10.58 6.24
CA GLN A 147 12.23 9.28 6.85
C GLN A 147 11.11 9.35 7.88
N GLU A 148 11.17 10.34 8.76
CA GLU A 148 10.15 10.52 9.79
C GLU A 148 8.79 10.90 9.19
N ILE A 149 8.78 11.84 8.24
CA ILE A 149 7.56 12.29 7.57
C ILE A 149 6.89 11.12 6.82
N LEU A 150 7.67 10.33 6.07
CA LEU A 150 7.16 9.17 5.31
C LEU A 150 6.66 8.08 6.26
N ALA A 151 7.42 7.76 7.31
CA ALA A 151 7.00 6.78 8.31
C ALA A 151 5.70 7.22 8.99
N GLY A 152 5.61 8.48 9.41
CA GLY A 152 4.40 9.04 10.02
C GLY A 152 3.19 9.01 9.09
N ALA A 153 3.39 9.32 7.80
CA ALA A 153 2.33 9.22 6.80
C ALA A 153 1.86 7.76 6.62
N CYS A 154 2.79 6.81 6.53
CA CYS A 154 2.45 5.38 6.45
C CYS A 154 1.69 4.88 7.69
N THR A 155 2.08 5.30 8.89
CA THR A 155 1.36 4.98 10.13
C THR A 155 -0.04 5.59 10.16
N ALA A 156 -0.19 6.86 9.76
CA ALA A 156 -1.48 7.52 9.68
C ALA A 156 -2.42 6.84 8.67
N LEU A 157 -1.89 6.37 7.54
CA LEU A 157 -2.65 5.61 6.55
C LEU A 157 -3.08 4.23 7.06
N SER A 158 -2.25 3.55 7.85
CA SER A 158 -2.62 2.27 8.48
C SER A 158 -3.74 2.44 9.49
N LEU A 159 -3.65 3.49 10.32
CA LEU A 159 -4.67 3.80 11.33
C LEU A 159 -6.00 4.17 10.66
N ALA A 160 -5.96 4.97 9.59
CA ALA A 160 -7.15 5.29 8.80
C ALA A 160 -7.77 4.04 8.18
N ALA A 161 -6.96 3.14 7.62
CA ALA A 161 -7.45 1.87 7.07
C ALA A 161 -8.11 1.00 8.15
N ALA A 162 -7.53 0.91 9.36
CA ALA A 162 -8.13 0.18 10.48
C ALA A 162 -9.49 0.78 10.90
N ASN A 163 -9.62 2.10 10.93
CA ASN A 163 -10.89 2.77 11.24
C ASN A 163 -11.96 2.54 10.15
N ILE A 164 -11.56 2.53 8.87
CA ILE A 164 -12.46 2.20 7.76
C ILE A 164 -12.91 0.73 7.86
N GLN A 165 -11.99 -0.18 8.21
CA GLN A 165 -12.31 -1.60 8.39
C GLN A 165 -13.32 -1.80 9.53
N ALA A 166 -13.22 -1.02 10.62
CA ALA A 166 -14.14 -1.10 11.74
C ALA A 166 -15.54 -0.54 11.42
N SER A 167 -15.64 0.43 10.51
CA SER A 167 -16.91 1.10 10.19
C SER A 167 -17.64 0.49 8.99
N LYS A 168 -16.92 -0.11 8.03
CA LYS A 168 -17.48 -0.55 6.75
C LYS A 168 -17.05 -1.96 6.37
N THR A 169 -16.22 -2.10 5.33
CA THR A 169 -15.77 -3.40 4.84
C THR A 169 -14.24 -3.51 4.86
N PRO A 170 -13.69 -4.72 5.09
CA PRO A 170 -12.26 -4.96 4.98
C PRO A 170 -11.73 -4.73 3.55
N LEU A 171 -12.57 -4.92 2.53
CA LEU A 171 -12.22 -4.67 1.14
C LEU A 171 -11.95 -3.17 0.91
N ASP A 172 -12.88 -2.32 1.36
CA ASP A 172 -12.76 -0.86 1.20
C ASP A 172 -11.57 -0.30 1.97
N ALA A 173 -11.27 -0.85 3.15
CA ALA A 173 -10.09 -0.49 3.94
C ALA A 173 -8.79 -0.82 3.20
N GLN A 174 -8.68 -2.02 2.63
CA GLN A 174 -7.52 -2.46 1.87
C GLN A 174 -7.34 -1.62 0.60
N LEU A 175 -8.42 -1.38 -0.15
CA LEU A 175 -8.37 -0.56 -1.36
C LEU A 175 -8.07 0.92 -1.08
N PHE A 176 -8.63 1.49 0.00
CA PHE A 176 -8.27 2.82 0.48
C PHE A 176 -6.76 2.91 0.73
N HIS A 177 -6.21 1.92 1.42
CA HIS A 177 -4.81 1.89 1.79
C HIS A 177 -3.90 1.74 0.55
N ILE A 178 -4.22 0.80 -0.36
CA ILE A 178 -3.50 0.61 -1.63
C ILE A 178 -3.50 1.92 -2.43
N LYS A 179 -4.67 2.55 -2.61
CA LYS A 179 -4.80 3.81 -3.35
C LYS A 179 -3.87 4.89 -2.78
N HIS A 180 -3.92 5.13 -1.48
CA HIS A 180 -3.16 6.22 -0.87
C HIS A 180 -1.65 5.94 -0.79
N ILE A 181 -1.22 4.69 -0.65
CA ILE A 181 0.21 4.35 -0.74
C ILE A 181 0.73 4.47 -2.17
N LEU A 182 -0.06 4.10 -3.18
CA LEU A 182 0.32 4.33 -4.58
C LEU A 182 0.51 5.83 -4.87
N ILE A 183 -0.40 6.67 -4.37
CA ILE A 183 -0.26 8.14 -4.47
C ILE A 183 1.02 8.58 -3.75
N LEU A 184 1.26 8.14 -2.51
CA LEU A 184 2.48 8.48 -1.78
C LEU A 184 3.74 8.11 -2.58
N ARG A 185 3.79 6.89 -3.11
CA ARG A 185 4.93 6.36 -3.89
C ARG A 185 5.18 7.15 -5.16
N GLU A 186 4.14 7.52 -5.87
CA GLU A 186 4.24 8.34 -7.09
C GLU A 186 4.76 9.74 -6.77
N GLN A 187 4.19 10.37 -5.74
CA GLN A 187 4.53 11.75 -5.36
C GLN A 187 5.93 11.88 -4.75
N ILE A 188 6.51 10.80 -4.21
CA ILE A 188 7.88 10.83 -3.69
C ILE A 188 8.95 10.55 -4.76
N ALA A 189 8.58 9.99 -5.92
CA ALA A 189 9.51 9.65 -6.99
C ALA A 189 10.31 10.87 -7.54
N PRO A 190 9.73 12.07 -7.69
CA PRO A 190 10.44 13.25 -8.18
C PRO A 190 11.50 13.81 -7.23
N PHE A 191 11.48 13.44 -5.93
CA PHE A 191 12.38 14.08 -4.96
C PHE A 191 13.85 13.70 -5.14
N GLN A 192 14.23 12.74 -6.00
CA GLN A 192 15.62 12.39 -6.35
C GLN A 192 16.60 12.29 -5.16
N VAL A 193 16.09 12.08 -3.94
CA VAL A 193 16.90 11.90 -2.75
C VAL A 193 17.11 10.41 -2.54
N ASP A 194 18.35 10.02 -2.25
CA ASP A 194 18.63 8.72 -1.66
C ASP A 194 17.94 8.68 -0.28
N PHE A 195 16.69 8.24 -0.24
CA PHE A 195 15.96 7.99 1.01
C PHE A 195 16.59 6.84 1.83
N ALA A 196 17.61 6.18 1.27
CA ALA A 196 18.47 5.23 1.94
C ALA A 196 19.50 5.98 2.81
N VAL A 197 19.25 5.99 4.12
CA VAL A 197 20.27 6.39 5.11
C VAL A 197 20.98 5.13 5.59
N LYS A 198 22.32 5.20 5.66
CA LYS A 198 23.17 4.20 6.29
C LYS A 198 23.14 4.43 7.79
N GLU A 199 22.25 3.77 8.51
CA GLU A 199 22.29 3.76 9.97
C GLU A 199 23.34 2.73 10.42
N MET A 200 24.37 3.18 11.14
CA MET A 200 25.36 2.27 11.72
C MET A 200 24.83 1.82 13.09
N SER A 201 24.25 0.62 13.14
CA SER A 201 23.81 0.02 14.39
C SER A 201 24.92 -0.85 14.97
N LEU A 202 25.06 -0.83 16.29
CA LEU A 202 25.97 -1.74 16.99
C LEU A 202 25.21 -3.02 17.30
N ASP A 203 25.64 -4.15 16.72
CA ASP A 203 25.09 -5.46 17.03
C ASP A 203 25.72 -6.00 18.33
N PHE A 204 24.91 -6.07 19.38
CA PHE A 204 25.31 -6.57 20.70
C PHE A 204 25.18 -8.09 20.83
N SER A 205 24.79 -8.81 19.77
CA SER A 205 24.67 -10.27 19.78
C SER A 205 26.02 -10.95 20.05
N SER A 206 27.11 -10.44 19.50
CA SER A 206 28.48 -10.91 19.80
C SER A 206 28.85 -10.68 21.27
N VAL A 207 28.53 -9.50 21.81
CA VAL A 207 28.75 -9.12 23.20
C VAL A 207 27.98 -10.04 24.15
N LYS A 208 26.74 -10.38 23.82
CA LYS A 208 25.91 -11.31 24.59
C LYS A 208 26.53 -12.71 24.64
N ASN A 209 27.00 -13.22 23.50
CA ASN A 209 27.62 -14.54 23.42
C ASN A 209 28.97 -14.57 24.16
N ALA A 210 29.79 -13.54 24.00
CA ALA A 210 31.06 -13.38 24.71
C ALA A 210 30.84 -13.24 26.23
N ALA A 211 29.84 -12.48 26.67
CA ALA A 211 29.47 -12.35 28.08
C ALA A 211 28.97 -13.67 28.66
N TRP A 212 28.22 -14.45 27.88
CA TRP A 212 27.80 -15.80 28.30
C TRP A 212 29.00 -16.74 28.43
N GLY A 213 29.98 -16.64 27.53
CA GLY A 213 31.27 -17.32 27.64
C GLY A 213 32.05 -16.94 28.91
N LEU A 214 32.08 -15.65 29.27
CA LEU A 214 32.71 -15.15 30.50
C LEU A 214 32.01 -15.69 31.75
N ILE A 215 30.67 -15.76 31.73
CA ILE A 215 29.85 -16.32 32.80
C ILE A 215 29.97 -17.85 32.87
N HIS A 216 30.26 -18.58 31.80
CA HIS A 216 30.52 -20.03 31.92
C HIS A 216 31.96 -20.34 32.30
N LYS A 217 32.90 -19.46 31.94
CA LYS A 217 34.33 -19.61 32.20
C LYS A 217 34.80 -18.83 33.44
N ARG A 218 33.94 -18.64 34.47
CA ARG A 218 34.22 -17.85 35.69
C ARG A 218 35.48 -18.29 36.45
N GLY A 219 35.85 -19.57 36.35
CA GLY A 219 37.05 -20.11 36.99
C GLY A 219 38.37 -19.70 36.32
N ARG A 220 38.34 -19.03 35.16
CA ARG A 220 39.51 -18.63 34.36
C ARG A 220 39.56 -17.12 34.08
N LEU A 221 38.85 -16.31 34.87
CA LEU A 221 38.77 -14.84 34.71
C LEU A 221 40.14 -14.15 34.86
N PHE A 222 41.02 -14.71 35.69
CA PHE A 222 42.33 -14.14 36.01
C PHE A 222 43.47 -15.11 35.76
N SER A 223 43.28 -16.11 34.89
CA SER A 223 44.40 -16.99 34.54
C SER A 223 45.45 -16.19 33.77
N LEU A 224 46.71 -16.24 34.21
CA LEU A 224 47.88 -15.63 33.56
C LEU A 224 48.33 -16.37 32.29
N SER A 225 47.49 -17.24 31.73
CA SER A 225 47.73 -17.96 30.48
C SER A 225 47.00 -17.27 29.31
N THR A 226 47.41 -17.59 28.08
CA THR A 226 46.83 -17.06 26.83
C THR A 226 45.33 -17.33 26.66
N ASN A 227 44.75 -18.22 27.49
CA ASN A 227 43.34 -18.61 27.49
C ASN A 227 42.55 -17.92 28.64
N ASN A 228 42.73 -16.62 28.78
CA ASN A 228 42.02 -15.82 29.78
C ASN A 228 40.62 -15.45 29.27
N ALA A 229 39.58 -15.80 30.04
CA ALA A 229 38.18 -15.56 29.65
C ALA A 229 37.82 -14.06 29.57
N LEU A 230 38.51 -13.21 30.33
CA LEU A 230 38.36 -11.75 30.28
C LEU A 230 39.02 -11.18 29.03
N LEU A 231 40.21 -11.69 28.63
CA LEU A 231 40.83 -11.30 27.37
C LEU A 231 40.01 -11.76 26.16
N GLU A 232 39.47 -12.97 26.21
CA GLU A 232 38.54 -13.50 25.20
C GLU A 232 37.28 -12.62 25.09
N PHE A 233 36.70 -12.21 26.22
CA PHE A 233 35.57 -11.27 26.24
C PHE A 233 35.93 -9.88 25.68
N LEU A 234 37.11 -9.34 25.98
CA LEU A 234 37.52 -8.02 25.46
C LEU A 234 37.86 -8.07 23.96
N LEU A 235 38.38 -9.19 23.45
CA LEU A 235 38.67 -9.36 22.02
C LEU A 235 37.41 -9.67 21.21
N GLU A 236 36.54 -10.57 21.69
CA GLU A 236 35.37 -11.06 20.95
C GLU A 236 34.06 -10.34 21.31
N GLY A 237 34.03 -9.65 22.45
CA GLY A 237 32.89 -8.89 22.95
C GLY A 237 32.85 -7.44 22.46
N ALA A 238 33.63 -7.08 21.44
CA ALA A 238 33.44 -5.82 20.75
C ALA A 238 32.10 -5.88 19.97
N PRO A 239 31.20 -4.89 20.13
CA PRO A 239 29.97 -4.85 19.34
C PRO A 239 30.31 -4.69 17.87
N GLN A 240 29.78 -5.55 17.02
CA GLN A 240 30.03 -5.46 15.58
C GLN A 240 29.15 -4.35 14.99
N ALA A 241 29.77 -3.38 14.31
CA ALA A 241 29.02 -2.37 13.57
C ALA A 241 28.32 -3.05 12.37
N ARG A 242 27.00 -3.16 12.43
CA ARG A 242 26.16 -3.61 11.31
C ARG A 242 25.51 -2.39 10.67
N GLU A 243 25.84 -2.19 9.39
CA GLU A 243 25.26 -1.17 8.55
C GLU A 243 23.82 -1.58 8.16
N HIS A 244 22.83 -0.84 8.66
CA HIS A 244 21.44 -0.98 8.23
C HIS A 244 21.11 0.14 7.24
N LEU A 245 20.90 -0.24 5.98
CA LEU A 245 20.35 0.65 4.96
C LEU A 245 18.83 0.78 5.21
N ARG A 246 18.45 1.84 5.92
CA ARG A 246 17.05 2.17 6.15
C ARG A 246 16.57 3.06 5.01
N ASP A 247 15.76 2.49 4.12
CA ASP A 247 15.21 3.18 2.96
C ASP A 247 13.71 3.44 3.18
N SER A 248 13.31 4.71 3.28
CA SER A 248 11.91 5.12 3.47
C SER A 248 11.02 4.60 2.33
N ARG A 249 11.56 4.50 1.12
CA ARG A 249 10.82 3.98 -0.04
C ARG A 249 10.51 2.50 0.14
N ARG A 250 11.47 1.73 0.67
CA ARG A 250 11.27 0.30 0.96
C ARG A 250 10.19 0.08 2.03
N LEU A 251 10.01 1.01 2.97
CA LEU A 251 8.92 0.93 3.96
C LEU A 251 7.56 1.01 3.26
N ALA A 252 7.35 2.02 2.41
CA ALA A 252 6.11 2.18 1.65
C ALA A 252 5.87 0.99 0.71
N ASP A 253 6.90 0.52 0.00
CA ASP A 253 6.80 -0.64 -0.89
C ASP A 253 6.49 -1.94 -0.12
N ARG A 254 7.09 -2.14 1.06
CA ARG A 254 6.81 -3.30 1.93
C ARG A 254 5.35 -3.28 2.40
N GLN A 255 4.87 -2.13 2.85
CA GLN A 255 3.51 -1.98 3.34
C GLN A 255 2.47 -2.13 2.21
N LEU A 256 2.77 -1.60 1.03
CA LEU A 256 1.98 -1.84 -0.18
C LEU A 256 1.90 -3.33 -0.48
N LYS A 257 3.04 -4.02 -0.51
CA LYS A 257 3.09 -5.46 -0.79
C LYS A 257 2.26 -6.27 0.21
N THR A 258 2.44 -6.04 1.50
CA THR A 258 1.66 -6.72 2.55
C THR A 258 0.15 -6.46 2.41
N THR A 259 -0.25 -5.24 2.07
CA THR A 259 -1.66 -4.89 1.89
C THR A 259 -2.23 -5.52 0.62
N CYS A 260 -1.48 -5.54 -0.49
CA CYS A 260 -1.86 -6.24 -1.71
C CYS A 260 -2.01 -7.75 -1.49
N GLU A 261 -1.09 -8.38 -0.75
CA GLU A 261 -1.18 -9.79 -0.38
C GLU A 261 -2.43 -10.06 0.47
N ALA A 262 -2.71 -9.22 1.48
CA ALA A 262 -3.91 -9.32 2.29
C ALA A 262 -5.19 -9.16 1.46
N PHE A 263 -5.19 -8.23 0.48
CA PHE A 263 -6.29 -8.07 -0.47
C PHE A 263 -6.48 -9.30 -1.34
N ILE A 264 -5.39 -9.87 -1.89
CA ILE A 264 -5.45 -11.05 -2.74
C ILE A 264 -6.03 -12.24 -1.96
N GLN A 265 -5.61 -12.44 -0.72
CA GLN A 265 -6.15 -13.50 0.15
C GLN A 265 -7.63 -13.29 0.43
N HIS A 266 -8.02 -12.09 0.86
CA HIS A 266 -9.40 -11.76 1.18
C HIS A 266 -10.33 -11.87 -0.04
N ALA A 267 -9.89 -11.39 -1.22
CA ALA A 267 -10.62 -11.56 -2.48
C ALA A 267 -10.71 -13.03 -2.89
N GLY A 268 -9.64 -13.81 -2.68
CA GLY A 268 -9.64 -15.26 -2.89
C GLY A 268 -10.64 -15.99 -2.00
N ASP A 269 -10.74 -15.61 -0.72
CA ASP A 269 -11.72 -16.18 0.23
C ASP A 269 -13.15 -15.80 -0.12
N LEU A 270 -13.41 -14.57 -0.56
CA LEU A 270 -14.73 -14.14 -1.01
C LEU A 270 -15.20 -14.87 -2.28
N LEU A 271 -14.28 -15.24 -3.17
CA LEU A 271 -14.59 -15.87 -4.45
C LEU A 271 -14.61 -17.39 -4.40
N ALA A 272 -13.68 -17.99 -3.65
CA ALA A 272 -13.42 -19.43 -3.63
C ALA A 272 -13.26 -20.01 -2.22
N GLY A 273 -13.72 -19.31 -1.17
CA GLY A 273 -13.58 -19.74 0.22
C GLY A 273 -14.00 -21.18 0.51
N PRO A 274 -15.22 -21.63 0.12
CA PRO A 274 -15.66 -23.00 0.34
C PRO A 274 -14.72 -24.04 -0.29
N LEU A 275 -14.33 -23.79 -1.55
CA LEU A 275 -13.39 -24.65 -2.27
C LEU A 275 -12.01 -24.67 -1.60
N ARG A 276 -11.48 -23.51 -1.19
CA ARG A 276 -10.18 -23.41 -0.53
C ARG A 276 -10.16 -24.11 0.83
N ASN A 277 -11.22 -23.99 1.61
CA ASN A 277 -11.35 -24.69 2.90
C ASN A 277 -11.36 -26.21 2.71
N PHE A 278 -12.07 -26.70 1.69
CA PHE A 278 -12.05 -28.11 1.32
C PHE A 278 -10.64 -28.57 0.91
N LEU A 279 -9.95 -27.80 0.06
CA LEU A 279 -8.58 -28.13 -0.38
C LEU A 279 -7.61 -28.19 0.80
N LEU A 280 -7.70 -27.26 1.75
CA LEU A 280 -6.87 -27.30 2.96
C LEU A 280 -7.15 -28.55 3.81
N GLN A 281 -8.42 -28.96 3.94
CA GLN A 281 -8.78 -30.19 4.65
C GLN A 281 -8.29 -31.44 3.92
N ALA A 282 -8.42 -31.47 2.60
CA ALA A 282 -7.94 -32.56 1.76
C ALA A 282 -6.40 -32.67 1.82
N GLU A 283 -5.68 -31.56 1.70
CA GLU A 283 -4.22 -31.51 1.83
C GLU A 283 -3.78 -31.95 3.23
N ALA A 284 -4.40 -31.45 4.30
CA ALA A 284 -4.09 -31.86 5.67
C ALA A 284 -4.33 -33.36 5.90
N PHE A 285 -5.40 -33.92 5.32
CA PHE A 285 -5.68 -35.35 5.40
C PHE A 285 -4.67 -36.19 4.62
N THR A 286 -4.34 -35.80 3.39
CA THR A 286 -3.33 -36.52 2.58
C THR A 286 -1.95 -36.46 3.20
N ALA A 287 -1.60 -35.36 3.88
CA ALA A 287 -0.35 -35.24 4.63
C ALA A 287 -0.33 -36.12 5.89
N ALA A 288 -1.46 -36.26 6.59
CA ALA A 288 -1.57 -37.09 7.78
C ALA A 288 -1.65 -38.60 7.47
N ASN A 289 -2.31 -38.98 6.37
CA ASN A 289 -2.52 -40.37 5.96
C ASN A 289 -2.28 -40.52 4.45
N PRO A 290 -1.02 -40.77 4.02
CA PRO A 290 -0.69 -40.91 2.59
C PRO A 290 -1.34 -42.13 1.91
N GLU A 291 -1.74 -43.16 2.67
CA GLU A 291 -2.47 -44.34 2.16
C GLU A 291 -3.99 -44.29 2.40
N GLY A 292 -4.50 -43.21 3.01
CA GLY A 292 -5.91 -43.05 3.34
C GLY A 292 -6.76 -42.72 2.12
N SER A 293 -7.87 -43.45 1.92
CA SER A 293 -8.85 -43.11 0.88
C SER A 293 -9.71 -41.92 1.31
N LEU A 294 -9.51 -40.76 0.66
CA LEU A 294 -10.31 -39.53 0.85
C LEU A 294 -11.83 -39.80 0.76
N LYS A 295 -12.24 -40.72 -0.11
CA LYS A 295 -13.63 -41.15 -0.36
C LYS A 295 -14.40 -41.59 0.88
N LEU A 296 -13.71 -42.16 1.88
CA LEU A 296 -14.35 -42.69 3.08
C LEU A 296 -14.72 -41.58 4.07
N GLN A 297 -14.18 -40.37 3.87
CA GLN A 297 -14.46 -39.25 4.77
C GLN A 297 -15.78 -38.56 4.43
N ALA A 298 -16.52 -38.22 5.47
CA ALA A 298 -17.86 -37.63 5.34
C ALA A 298 -17.86 -36.28 4.60
N PHE A 299 -16.77 -35.51 4.63
CA PHE A 299 -16.65 -34.22 3.94
C PHE A 299 -16.21 -34.33 2.47
N ALA A 300 -15.77 -35.51 2.04
CA ALA A 300 -15.20 -35.74 0.71
C ALA A 300 -16.08 -36.66 -0.15
N LYS A 301 -17.38 -36.78 0.18
CA LYS A 301 -18.37 -37.42 -0.69
C LYS A 301 -18.55 -36.62 -1.97
N ALA A 302 -18.70 -37.31 -3.11
CA ALA A 302 -18.82 -36.68 -4.43
C ALA A 302 -19.96 -35.65 -4.51
N GLU A 303 -21.09 -35.91 -3.84
CA GLU A 303 -22.23 -34.99 -3.75
C GLU A 303 -21.86 -33.66 -3.10
N ILE A 304 -21.15 -33.70 -1.97
CA ILE A 304 -20.75 -32.51 -1.21
C ILE A 304 -19.74 -31.70 -2.01
N ILE A 305 -18.81 -32.36 -2.71
CA ILE A 305 -17.84 -31.68 -3.57
C ILE A 305 -18.55 -30.99 -4.75
N GLY A 306 -19.56 -31.65 -5.35
CA GLY A 306 -20.41 -31.03 -6.37
C GLY A 306 -21.17 -29.80 -5.86
N GLU A 307 -21.70 -29.86 -4.63
CA GLU A 307 -22.31 -28.70 -3.97
C GLU A 307 -21.31 -27.55 -3.75
N ILE A 308 -20.09 -27.86 -3.27
CA ILE A 308 -19.02 -26.87 -3.07
C ILE A 308 -18.62 -26.20 -4.39
N VAL A 309 -18.51 -26.97 -5.48
CA VAL A 309 -18.22 -26.45 -6.83
C VAL A 309 -19.36 -25.55 -7.31
N GLY A 310 -20.61 -25.98 -7.14
CA GLY A 310 -21.80 -25.20 -7.49
C GLY A 310 -21.93 -23.89 -6.70
N GLU A 311 -21.66 -23.93 -5.39
CA GLU A 311 -21.63 -22.75 -4.52
C GLU A 311 -20.51 -21.80 -4.94
N THR A 312 -19.31 -22.32 -5.20
CA THR A 312 -18.17 -21.51 -5.65
C THR A 312 -18.47 -20.83 -6.99
N HIS A 313 -19.11 -21.52 -7.94
CA HIS A 313 -19.59 -20.91 -9.18
C HIS A 313 -20.60 -19.79 -8.97
N LYS A 314 -21.52 -19.95 -8.02
CA LYS A 314 -22.49 -18.91 -7.65
C LYS A 314 -21.79 -17.70 -7.01
N LEU A 315 -20.81 -17.93 -6.13
CA LEU A 315 -20.00 -16.87 -5.53
C LEU A 315 -19.21 -16.11 -6.59
N LEU A 316 -18.57 -16.80 -7.54
CA LEU A 316 -17.87 -16.18 -8.66
C LEU A 316 -18.78 -15.27 -9.48
N ARG A 317 -20.01 -15.68 -9.80
CA ARG A 317 -20.94 -14.85 -10.59
C ARG A 317 -21.49 -13.65 -9.83
N THR A 318 -21.65 -13.76 -8.51
CA THR A 318 -22.31 -12.74 -7.68
C THR A 318 -21.32 -11.73 -7.08
N ARG A 319 -20.17 -12.20 -6.57
CA ARG A 319 -19.19 -11.36 -5.86
C ARG A 319 -18.15 -10.74 -6.77
N LEU A 320 -17.77 -11.39 -7.87
CA LEU A 320 -16.75 -10.86 -8.79
C LEU A 320 -17.09 -9.48 -9.35
N PRO A 321 -18.33 -9.19 -9.83
CA PRO A 321 -18.66 -7.86 -10.33
C PRO A 321 -18.57 -6.78 -9.24
N SER A 322 -18.86 -7.13 -7.97
CA SER A 322 -18.74 -6.23 -6.84
C SER A 322 -17.28 -5.87 -6.56
N ILE A 323 -16.38 -6.86 -6.55
CA ILE A 323 -14.94 -6.65 -6.37
C ILE A 323 -14.39 -5.78 -7.51
N GLN A 324 -14.77 -6.07 -8.75
CA GLN A 324 -14.37 -5.28 -9.90
C GLN A 324 -14.86 -3.82 -9.81
N ARG A 325 -16.12 -3.60 -9.42
CA ARG A 325 -16.66 -2.25 -9.22
C ARG A 325 -15.86 -1.49 -8.17
N SER A 326 -15.53 -2.12 -7.04
CA SER A 326 -14.70 -1.49 -6.01
C SER A 326 -13.28 -1.18 -6.51
N LEU A 327 -12.64 -2.10 -7.24
CA LEU A 327 -11.32 -1.83 -7.83
C LEU A 327 -11.34 -0.63 -8.77
N GLN A 328 -12.36 -0.52 -9.63
CA GLN A 328 -12.53 0.61 -10.55
C GLN A 328 -12.73 1.93 -9.81
N LEU A 329 -13.61 1.93 -8.80
CA LEU A 329 -13.93 3.10 -7.97
C LEU A 329 -12.69 3.66 -7.27
N TYR A 330 -11.84 2.77 -6.74
CA TYR A 330 -10.66 3.18 -5.98
C TYR A 330 -9.45 3.49 -6.87
N LEU A 331 -9.13 2.65 -7.85
CA LEU A 331 -7.84 2.69 -8.55
C LEU A 331 -7.83 3.49 -9.85
N ALA A 332 -8.98 3.79 -10.47
CA ALA A 332 -9.16 4.63 -11.66
C ALA A 332 -8.29 4.34 -12.91
N ASN A 333 -7.28 3.47 -12.83
CA ASN A 333 -6.36 3.06 -13.88
C ASN A 333 -6.52 1.56 -14.15
N ARG A 334 -6.92 1.24 -15.38
CA ARG A 334 -7.17 -0.13 -15.86
C ARG A 334 -5.95 -1.03 -15.78
N GLU A 335 -4.75 -0.50 -16.00
CA GLU A 335 -3.52 -1.30 -15.92
C GLU A 335 -3.26 -1.74 -14.48
N THR A 336 -3.42 -0.84 -13.51
CA THR A 336 -3.24 -1.16 -12.09
C THR A 336 -4.30 -2.12 -11.57
N GLU A 337 -5.56 -1.97 -12.01
CA GLU A 337 -6.64 -2.93 -11.75
C GLU A 337 -6.26 -4.32 -12.27
N PHE A 338 -5.79 -4.41 -13.51
CA PHE A 338 -5.40 -5.68 -14.11
C PHE A 338 -4.22 -6.33 -13.39
N ILE A 339 -3.19 -5.56 -13.03
CA ILE A 339 -2.01 -6.04 -12.30
C ILE A 339 -2.40 -6.60 -10.93
N LEU A 340 -3.29 -5.93 -10.20
CA LEU A 340 -3.75 -6.37 -8.88
C LEU A 340 -4.73 -7.55 -8.96
N PHE A 341 -5.57 -7.60 -9.99
CA PHE A 341 -6.55 -8.67 -10.15
C PHE A 341 -5.93 -9.97 -10.67
N ARG A 342 -4.83 -9.90 -11.45
CA ARG A 342 -4.17 -11.08 -12.03
C ARG A 342 -3.79 -12.16 -10.99
N PRO A 343 -3.16 -11.83 -9.84
CA PRO A 343 -2.93 -12.79 -8.77
C PRO A 343 -4.20 -13.43 -8.20
N VAL A 344 -5.30 -12.66 -8.06
CA VAL A 344 -6.60 -13.17 -7.60
C VAL A 344 -7.16 -14.19 -8.59
N LYS A 345 -7.12 -13.87 -9.89
CA LYS A 345 -7.51 -14.81 -10.97
C LYS A 345 -6.70 -16.10 -10.88
N ASN A 346 -5.38 -16.00 -10.73
CA ASN A 346 -4.51 -17.16 -10.64
C ASN A 346 -4.80 -18.01 -9.39
N LEU A 347 -5.09 -17.39 -8.24
CA LEU A 347 -5.45 -18.10 -7.02
C LEU A 347 -6.71 -18.95 -7.21
N VAL A 348 -7.78 -18.36 -7.76
CA VAL A 348 -9.03 -19.07 -8.05
C VAL A 348 -8.79 -20.21 -9.04
N VAL A 349 -8.09 -19.95 -10.14
CA VAL A 349 -7.79 -20.97 -11.16
C VAL A 349 -6.97 -22.12 -10.55
N ASN A 350 -5.95 -21.82 -9.75
CA ASN A 350 -5.13 -22.83 -9.09
C ASN A 350 -5.94 -23.70 -8.13
N ALA A 351 -6.90 -23.14 -7.39
CA ALA A 351 -7.78 -23.92 -6.51
C ALA A 351 -8.58 -24.98 -7.30
N PHE A 352 -9.11 -24.62 -8.46
CA PHE A 352 -9.81 -25.59 -9.31
C PHE A 352 -8.88 -26.61 -9.97
N VAL A 353 -7.65 -26.21 -10.32
CA VAL A 353 -6.63 -27.16 -10.82
C VAL A 353 -6.27 -28.18 -9.74
N GLN A 354 -6.09 -27.75 -8.50
CA GLN A 354 -5.84 -28.66 -7.37
C GLN A 354 -7.04 -29.59 -7.13
N LEU A 355 -8.26 -29.07 -7.18
CA LEU A 355 -9.47 -29.89 -7.08
C LEU A 355 -9.50 -30.95 -8.18
N GLN A 356 -9.26 -30.56 -9.43
CA GLN A 356 -9.25 -31.49 -10.56
C GLN A 356 -8.21 -32.59 -10.38
N GLN A 357 -7.02 -32.27 -9.86
CA GLN A 357 -6.00 -33.26 -9.54
C GLN A 357 -6.46 -34.25 -8.45
N ILE A 358 -7.16 -33.78 -7.42
CA ILE A 358 -7.71 -34.65 -6.36
C ILE A 358 -8.81 -35.55 -6.94
N VAL A 359 -9.70 -34.99 -7.77
CA VAL A 359 -10.79 -35.73 -8.42
C VAL A 359 -10.24 -36.85 -9.29
N VAL A 360 -9.26 -36.56 -10.16
CA VAL A 360 -8.63 -37.56 -11.05
C VAL A 360 -7.88 -38.65 -10.28
N LYS A 361 -7.28 -38.33 -9.12
CA LYS A 361 -6.51 -39.31 -8.33
C LYS A 361 -7.38 -40.24 -7.49
N HIS A 362 -8.48 -39.73 -6.94
CA HIS A 362 -9.23 -40.45 -5.91
C HIS A 362 -10.63 -40.91 -6.34
N TYR A 363 -11.24 -40.35 -7.39
CA TYR A 363 -12.64 -40.59 -7.75
C TYR A 363 -12.79 -41.36 -9.07
N SER A 364 -13.89 -42.11 -9.20
CA SER A 364 -14.23 -42.82 -10.44
C SER A 364 -14.83 -41.86 -11.49
N GLU A 365 -14.96 -42.29 -12.75
CA GLU A 365 -15.56 -41.47 -13.81
C GLU A 365 -17.02 -41.09 -13.51
N GLU A 366 -17.80 -41.99 -12.89
CA GLU A 366 -19.19 -41.73 -12.49
C GLU A 366 -19.29 -40.67 -11.37
N GLU A 367 -18.39 -40.74 -10.39
CA GLU A 367 -18.29 -39.75 -9.31
C GLU A 367 -17.76 -38.41 -9.81
N SER A 368 -16.86 -38.43 -10.80
CA SER A 368 -16.34 -37.23 -11.47
C SER A 368 -17.45 -36.46 -12.22
N LEU A 369 -18.37 -37.19 -12.87
CA LEU A 369 -19.55 -36.60 -13.50
C LEU A 369 -20.49 -35.94 -12.49
N LEU A 370 -20.66 -36.54 -11.31
CA LEU A 370 -21.45 -35.96 -10.21
C LEU A 370 -20.81 -34.68 -9.64
N ILE A 371 -19.48 -34.64 -9.54
CA ILE A 371 -18.75 -33.47 -9.05
C ILE A 371 -18.81 -32.30 -10.05
N ALA A 372 -18.94 -32.60 -11.35
CA ALA A 372 -19.05 -31.62 -12.43
C ALA A 372 -17.98 -30.51 -12.37
N CYS A 373 -16.73 -30.91 -12.08
CA CYS A 373 -15.62 -29.96 -11.96
C CYS A 373 -15.36 -29.27 -13.32
N PRO A 374 -15.44 -27.94 -13.41
CA PRO A 374 -15.10 -27.21 -14.62
C PRO A 374 -13.61 -27.38 -14.97
N SER A 375 -13.28 -27.29 -16.26
CA SER A 375 -11.88 -27.27 -16.68
C SER A 375 -11.21 -25.93 -16.36
N GLN A 376 -9.88 -25.93 -16.25
CA GLN A 376 -9.07 -24.72 -16.08
C GLN A 376 -9.42 -23.64 -17.12
N GLU A 377 -9.60 -24.05 -18.38
CA GLU A 377 -9.94 -23.15 -19.48
C GLU A 377 -11.33 -22.53 -19.30
N GLN A 378 -12.33 -23.32 -18.92
CA GLN A 378 -13.70 -22.85 -18.68
C GLN A 378 -13.76 -21.78 -17.58
N ILE A 379 -13.03 -21.96 -16.48
CA ILE A 379 -12.96 -20.96 -15.41
C ILE A 379 -12.21 -19.71 -15.87
N SER A 380 -11.12 -19.88 -16.61
CA SER A 380 -10.35 -18.75 -17.12
C SER A 380 -11.18 -17.88 -18.08
N VAL A 381 -12.02 -18.50 -18.90
CA VAL A 381 -12.97 -17.85 -19.81
C VAL A 381 -14.09 -17.22 -19.01
N LEU A 382 -14.67 -17.91 -18.02
CA LEU A 382 -15.70 -17.37 -17.14
C LEU A 382 -15.24 -16.09 -16.45
N LEU A 383 -14.06 -16.13 -15.83
CA LEU A 383 -13.47 -14.97 -15.15
C LEU A 383 -13.22 -13.82 -16.13
N SER A 384 -12.70 -14.11 -17.32
CA SER A 384 -12.42 -13.07 -18.33
C SER A 384 -13.70 -12.47 -18.93
N ALA A 385 -14.73 -13.29 -19.17
CA ALA A 385 -16.03 -12.83 -19.65
C ALA A 385 -16.75 -11.96 -18.62
N LEU A 386 -16.65 -12.30 -17.33
CA LEU A 386 -17.23 -11.51 -16.25
C LEU A 386 -16.51 -10.18 -16.05
N LEU A 387 -15.19 -10.12 -16.30
CA LEU A 387 -14.40 -8.87 -16.26
C LEU A 387 -14.74 -7.93 -17.44
N MET A 388 -14.98 -8.47 -18.63
CA MET A 388 -15.24 -7.68 -19.85
C MET A 388 -16.62 -7.02 -19.88
N ARG A 389 -17.60 -7.55 -19.11
CA ARG A 389 -19.02 -7.18 -19.19
C ARG A 389 -19.34 -5.71 -18.82
N LYS A 390 -18.37 -4.94 -18.35
CA LYS A 390 -18.54 -3.53 -17.96
C LYS A 390 -17.80 -2.53 -18.88
N SER A 391 -17.13 -2.98 -19.94
CA SER A 391 -16.50 -2.04 -20.91
C SER A 391 -17.47 -1.48 -21.96
N GLU A 392 -18.73 -1.93 -21.99
CA GLU A 392 -19.71 -1.62 -23.06
C GLU A 392 -20.95 -0.84 -22.59
N LYS A 393 -20.91 -0.12 -21.47
CA LYS A 393 -22.00 0.79 -21.10
C LYS A 393 -21.50 2.19 -20.84
#